data_AF-A0A0M3JF41-F1
#
_entry.id   AF-A0A0M3JF41-F1
#
_cell.length_a   1.000
_cell.length_b   1.000
_cell.length_c   1.000
_cell.angle_alpha   90.00
_cell.angle_beta   90.00
_cell.angle_gamma   90.00
#
_symmetry.space_group_name_H-M   'P 1'
#
loop_
_entity.id
_entity.type
_entity.pdbx_description
1 polymer ?
#
loop_
_entity_poly.entity_id
_entity_poly.type
_entity_poly.pdbx_seq_one_letter_code
_entity_poly.pdbx_strand_id
1 'polypeptide(L)'
;MFTEIPFLKNFLSSATSKRLDDVVDRLHFVVTVTVLVLFAMFIGTKQHFGSPIQCMLPAHMDRGSWTAYGQYLCFVENTYRITFNRSLPSINERTSLKHTSGIEVNYYQVNLCYYFIFIVVVVISCYYYCYI
;
A
#
# COMPACT_ATOMS: atom_id res chain seq x y z
N MET A 1 -27.77 1.97 1.16
CA MET A 1 -27.04 2.41 -0.04
C MET A 1 -25.80 1.56 -0.33
N PHE A 2 -25.03 1.08 0.65
CA PHE A 2 -23.87 0.19 0.41
C PHE A 2 -24.21 -1.26 0.00
N THR A 3 -25.48 -1.67 0.02
CA THR A 3 -25.95 -3.05 -0.23
C THR A 3 -26.09 -3.45 -1.70
N GLU A 4 -25.89 -2.52 -2.63
CA GLU A 4 -26.01 -2.76 -4.08
C GLU A 4 -24.77 -3.44 -4.70
N ILE A 5 -23.67 -3.54 -3.95
CA ILE A 5 -22.45 -4.18 -4.44
C ILE A 5 -22.62 -5.71 -4.28
N PRO A 6 -22.72 -6.49 -5.38
CA PRO A 6 -23.03 -7.92 -5.32
C PRO A 6 -21.99 -8.72 -4.50
N PHE A 7 -20.73 -8.27 -4.52
CA PHE A 7 -19.65 -8.80 -3.70
C PHE A 7 -19.93 -8.66 -2.20
N LEU A 8 -20.42 -7.48 -1.77
CA LEU A 8 -20.64 -7.17 -0.36
C LEU A 8 -21.80 -8.00 0.21
N LYS A 9 -22.86 -8.22 -0.58
CA LYS A 9 -24.00 -9.06 -0.19
C LYS A 9 -23.57 -10.51 0.06
N ASN A 10 -22.76 -11.07 -0.82
CA ASN A 10 -22.28 -12.45 -0.68
C ASN A 10 -21.31 -12.60 0.49
N PHE A 11 -20.47 -11.59 0.73
CA PHE A 11 -19.58 -11.55 1.89
C PHE A 11 -20.35 -11.46 3.21
N LEU A 12 -21.35 -10.58 3.30
CA LEU A 12 -22.20 -10.41 4.48
C LEU A 12 -23.08 -11.65 4.75
N SER A 13 -23.55 -12.31 3.67
CA SER A 13 -24.29 -13.57 3.78
C SER A 13 -23.38 -14.71 4.25
N SER A 14 -22.12 -14.76 3.80
CA SER A 14 -21.15 -15.75 4.26
C SER A 14 -20.69 -15.48 5.71
N ALA A 15 -20.68 -14.22 6.15
CA ALA A 15 -20.43 -13.85 7.55
C ALA A 15 -21.63 -14.17 8.49
N THR A 16 -22.78 -14.54 7.93
CA THR A 16 -23.99 -14.95 8.65
C THR A 16 -24.07 -16.48 8.69
N SER A 17 -23.26 -17.03 9.60
CA SER A 17 -23.33 -18.35 10.28
C SER A 17 -23.88 -19.57 9.52
N LYS A 18 -23.01 -20.58 9.34
CA LYS A 18 -23.42 -21.99 9.40
C LYS A 18 -23.58 -22.41 10.87
N ARG A 19 -24.44 -23.38 11.11
CA ARG A 19 -25.03 -23.77 12.41
C ARG A 19 -24.03 -24.38 13.44
N LEU A 20 -22.73 -24.42 13.14
CA LEU A 20 -21.69 -25.14 13.90
C LEU A 20 -20.48 -24.28 14.30
N ASP A 21 -20.44 -22.99 13.96
CA ASP A 21 -19.28 -22.13 14.23
C ASP A 21 -19.33 -21.51 15.64
N ASP A 22 -18.24 -21.66 16.40
CA ASP A 22 -18.08 -21.01 17.70
C ASP A 22 -17.95 -19.49 17.58
N VAL A 23 -18.45 -18.78 18.60
CA VAL A 23 -18.51 -17.31 18.62
C VAL A 23 -17.13 -16.66 18.50
N VAL A 24 -16.10 -17.34 19.02
CA VAL A 24 -14.70 -16.90 19.00
C VAL A 24 -14.11 -16.94 17.59
N ASP A 25 -14.36 -18.02 16.84
CA ASP A 25 -13.91 -18.15 15.46
C ASP A 25 -14.60 -17.13 14.55
N ARG A 26 -15.90 -16.87 14.82
CA ARG A 26 -16.66 -15.85 14.12
C ARG A 26 -16.12 -14.45 14.35
N LEU A 27 -15.71 -14.12 15.58
CA LEU A 27 -15.10 -12.83 15.89
C LEU A 27 -13.80 -12.67 15.12
N HIS A 28 -12.94 -13.69 15.11
CA HIS A 28 -11.64 -13.61 14.49
C HIS A 28 -11.73 -13.49 12.96
N PHE A 29 -12.56 -14.29 12.30
CA PHE A 29 -12.72 -14.25 10.84
C PHE A 29 -13.48 -13.00 10.37
N VAL A 30 -14.56 -12.59 11.04
CA VAL A 30 -15.35 -11.43 10.58
C VAL A 30 -14.63 -10.12 10.94
N VAL A 31 -14.20 -9.95 12.19
CA VAL A 31 -13.65 -8.66 12.65
C VAL A 31 -12.27 -8.42 12.07
N THR A 32 -11.35 -9.39 12.19
CA THR A 32 -9.96 -9.19 11.73
C THR A 32 -9.91 -8.96 10.22
N VAL A 33 -10.64 -9.75 9.43
CA VAL A 33 -10.68 -9.58 7.97
C VAL A 33 -11.33 -8.26 7.59
N THR A 34 -12.45 -7.89 8.21
CA THR A 34 -13.12 -6.60 7.92
C THR A 34 -12.19 -5.43 8.23
N VAL A 35 -11.50 -5.45 9.38
CA VAL A 35 -10.55 -4.40 9.77
C VAL A 35 -9.38 -4.31 8.79
N LEU A 36 -8.79 -5.45 8.40
CA LEU A 36 -7.68 -5.48 7.42
C LEU A 36 -8.11 -4.95 6.05
N VAL A 37 -9.31 -5.33 5.59
CA VAL A 37 -9.88 -4.87 4.32
C VAL A 37 -10.13 -3.35 4.33
N LEU A 38 -10.63 -2.80 5.44
CA LEU A 38 -10.82 -1.36 5.59
C LEU A 38 -9.49 -0.60 5.59
N PHE A 39 -8.48 -1.07 6.31
CA PHE A 39 -7.16 -0.44 6.31
C PHE A 39 -6.48 -0.50 4.95
N ALA A 40 -6.62 -1.61 4.22
CA ALA A 40 -6.09 -1.72 2.87
C ALA A 40 -6.79 -0.80 1.87
N MET A 41 -8.12 -0.68 1.96
CA MET A 41 -8.84 0.32 1.17
C MET A 41 -8.35 1.73 1.51
N PHE A 42 -8.16 2.06 2.78
CA PHE A 42 -7.68 3.37 3.21
C PHE A 42 -6.26 3.69 2.69
N ILE A 43 -5.34 2.75 2.83
CA ILE A 43 -3.96 2.87 2.31
C ILE A 43 -3.97 2.97 0.77
N GLY A 44 -4.75 2.14 0.09
CA GLY A 44 -4.88 2.17 -1.37
C GLY A 44 -5.47 3.49 -1.88
N THR A 45 -6.46 4.06 -1.18
CA THR A 45 -7.09 5.33 -1.54
C THR A 45 -6.08 6.48 -1.49
N LYS A 46 -5.20 6.51 -0.48
CA LYS A 46 -4.11 7.49 -0.38
C LYS A 46 -3.14 7.44 -1.56
N GLN A 47 -2.94 6.25 -2.12
CA GLN A 47 -2.07 6.06 -3.27
C GLN A 47 -2.75 6.33 -4.62
N HIS A 48 -4.07 6.10 -4.73
CA HIS A 48 -4.80 6.24 -6.00
C HIS A 48 -5.29 7.65 -6.29
N PHE A 49 -5.67 8.39 -5.24
CA PHE A 49 -6.26 9.73 -5.38
C PHE A 49 -5.33 10.86 -4.93
N GLY A 50 -4.08 10.54 -4.58
CA GLY A 50 -3.06 11.50 -4.18
C GLY A 50 -1.71 11.22 -4.84
N SER A 51 -0.80 12.18 -4.75
CA SER A 51 0.60 11.99 -5.12
C SER A 51 1.30 11.13 -4.05
N PRO A 52 1.86 9.95 -4.37
CA PRO A 52 2.51 9.08 -3.38
C PRO A 52 3.78 9.72 -2.78
N ILE A 53 4.41 10.63 -3.52
CA ILE A 53 5.58 11.39 -3.10
C ILE A 53 5.53 12.80 -3.69
N GLN A 54 5.97 13.79 -2.92
CA GLN A 54 6.11 15.18 -3.33
C GLN A 54 7.60 15.52 -3.32
N CYS A 55 8.20 15.69 -4.50
CA CYS A 55 9.60 16.04 -4.63
C CYS A 55 9.76 17.54 -4.94
N MET A 56 10.88 18.12 -4.48
CA MET A 56 11.25 19.49 -4.83
C MET A 56 11.89 19.49 -6.23
N LEU A 57 11.18 20.04 -7.22
CA LEU A 57 11.73 20.25 -8.56
C LEU A 57 12.43 21.62 -8.64
N PRO A 58 13.42 21.78 -9.54
CA PRO A 58 14.00 23.08 -9.84
C PRO A 58 12.94 24.07 -10.34
N ALA A 59 13.07 25.35 -9.98
CA ALA A 59 12.09 26.39 -10.29
C ALA A 59 11.76 26.56 -11.79
N HIS A 60 12.69 26.22 -12.69
CA HIS A 60 12.46 26.28 -14.13
C HIS A 60 11.58 25.14 -14.66
N MET A 61 11.42 24.05 -13.89
CA MET A 61 10.60 22.88 -14.20
C MET A 61 9.31 22.81 -13.37
N ASP A 62 9.00 23.83 -12.56
CA ASP A 62 7.81 23.85 -11.70
C ASP A 62 6.51 24.15 -12.47
N ARG A 63 6.52 24.04 -13.80
CA ARG A 63 5.30 24.13 -14.61
C ARG A 63 4.56 22.80 -14.50
N GLY A 64 3.34 22.81 -13.98
CA GLY A 64 2.60 21.65 -13.47
C GLY A 64 2.60 20.33 -14.26
N SER A 65 2.85 20.35 -15.58
CA SER A 65 3.06 19.12 -16.38
C SER A 65 4.36 18.38 -15.98
N TRP A 66 5.45 19.12 -15.77
CA TRP A 66 6.74 18.57 -15.37
C TRP A 66 6.77 18.13 -13.91
N THR A 67 5.97 18.76 -13.05
CA THR A 67 5.82 18.39 -11.65
C THR A 67 5.30 16.96 -11.51
N ALA A 68 4.27 16.58 -12.27
CA ALA A 68 3.72 15.22 -12.26
C ALA A 68 4.74 14.18 -12.77
N TYR A 69 5.49 14.52 -13.83
CA TYR A 69 6.55 13.67 -14.35
C TYR A 69 7.70 13.48 -13.35
N GLY A 70 8.17 14.56 -12.73
CA GLY A 70 9.25 14.51 -11.74
C GLY A 70 8.85 13.73 -10.49
N GLN A 71 7.60 13.85 -10.05
CA GLN A 71 7.07 13.04 -8.95
C GLN A 71 7.02 11.56 -9.29
N TYR A 72 6.58 11.21 -10.50
CA TYR A 72 6.59 9.83 -10.98
C TYR A 72 8.02 9.27 -11.05
N LEU A 73 8.97 10.04 -11.60
CA LEU A 73 10.36 9.62 -11.69
C LEU A 73 10.99 9.38 -10.30
N CYS A 74 10.75 10.29 -9.35
CA CYS A 74 11.19 10.11 -7.97
C CYS A 74 10.51 8.94 -7.25
N PHE A 75 9.31 8.55 -7.66
CA PHE A 75 8.60 7.42 -7.07
C PHE A 75 9.14 6.07 -7.59
N VAL A 76 9.47 5.98 -8.87
CA VAL A 76 10.02 4.75 -9.49
C VAL A 76 11.48 4.54 -9.10
N GLU A 77 12.26 5.62 -9.03
CA GLU A 77 13.64 5.56 -8.55
C GLU A 77 13.69 5.34 -7.03
N ASN A 78 14.60 4.49 -6.56
CA ASN A 78 14.79 4.27 -5.12
C ASN A 78 15.31 5.54 -4.44
N THR A 79 14.76 5.83 -3.26
CA THR A 79 15.21 6.96 -2.43
C THR A 79 16.22 6.48 -1.39
N TYR A 80 17.15 7.35 -1.00
CA TYR A 80 18.12 7.08 0.06
C TYR A 80 18.15 8.25 1.04
N ARG A 81 18.49 7.97 2.30
CA ARG A 81 18.58 8.99 3.34
C ARG A 81 19.98 9.57 3.42
N ILE A 82 20.07 10.90 3.41
CA ILE A 82 21.30 11.64 3.69
C ILE A 82 21.25 12.25 5.08
N THR A 83 22.36 12.20 5.83
CA THR A 83 22.48 12.86 7.13
C THR A 83 22.59 14.37 6.92
N PHE A 84 21.78 15.16 7.65
CA PHE A 84 21.60 16.61 7.49
C PHE A 84 22.87 17.49 7.53
N ASN A 85 24.04 16.95 7.89
CA ASN A 85 25.28 17.70 8.04
C ASN A 85 26.26 17.53 6.85
N ARG A 86 25.80 17.10 5.68
CA ARG A 86 26.63 17.08 4.46
C ARG A 86 25.96 17.90 3.35
N SER A 87 26.73 18.77 2.70
CA SER A 87 26.36 19.39 1.43
C SER A 87 26.01 18.31 0.40
N LEU A 88 25.05 18.59 -0.49
CA LEU A 88 24.67 17.62 -1.52
C LEU A 88 25.93 17.17 -2.29
N PRO A 89 26.26 15.87 -2.28
CA PRO A 89 27.44 15.35 -2.92
C PRO A 89 27.41 15.62 -4.43
N SER A 90 28.60 15.77 -5.02
CA SER A 90 28.74 15.92 -6.47
C SER A 90 28.18 14.70 -7.22
N ILE A 91 27.89 14.83 -8.52
CA ILE A 91 27.25 13.76 -9.31
C ILE A 91 28.05 12.44 -9.20
N ASN A 92 29.38 12.52 -9.20
CA ASN A 92 30.26 11.36 -9.11
C ASN A 92 30.21 10.70 -7.72
N GLU A 93 30.03 11.50 -6.67
CA GLU A 93 29.91 11.03 -5.29
C GLU A 93 28.50 10.52 -4.96
N ARG A 94 27.46 10.93 -5.70
CA ARG A 94 26.10 10.40 -5.52
C ARG A 94 26.02 8.92 -5.86
N THR A 95 26.72 8.49 -6.92
CA THR A 95 26.73 7.09 -7.35
C THR A 95 27.45 6.20 -6.34
N SER A 96 28.59 6.67 -5.81
CA SER A 96 29.31 5.94 -4.75
C SER A 96 28.53 5.94 -3.44
N LEU A 97 27.89 7.06 -3.08
CA LEU A 97 27.02 7.11 -1.91
C LEU A 97 25.77 6.26 -2.04
N LYS A 98 25.14 6.17 -3.22
CA LYS A 98 24.01 5.25 -3.46
C LYS A 98 24.41 3.81 -3.15
N HIS A 99 25.61 3.41 -3.55
CA HIS A 99 26.15 2.07 -3.29
C HIS A 99 26.61 1.87 -1.83
N THR A 100 27.10 2.91 -1.15
CA THR A 100 27.55 2.85 0.26
C THR A 100 26.39 3.01 1.25
N SER A 101 25.34 3.74 0.88
CA SER A 101 24.11 3.86 1.64
C SER A 101 23.32 2.57 1.53
N GLY A 102 23.66 1.56 2.32
CA GLY A 102 22.91 0.30 2.46
C GLY A 102 21.51 0.46 3.06
N ILE A 103 20.87 1.61 2.84
CA ILE A 103 19.55 2.01 3.35
C ILE A 103 18.78 2.67 2.19
N GLU A 104 18.73 1.98 1.05
CA GLU A 104 17.73 2.31 0.03
C GLU A 104 16.34 2.04 0.62
N VAL A 105 15.47 3.03 0.52
CA VAL A 105 14.14 3.00 1.09
C VAL A 105 13.19 2.60 -0.03
N ASN A 106 12.86 1.30 -0.14
CA ASN A 106 11.90 0.80 -1.14
C ASN A 106 10.69 0.08 -0.52
N TYR A 107 10.29 0.47 0.69
CA TYR A 107 9.14 -0.18 1.33
C TYR A 107 7.81 0.24 0.69
N TYR A 108 7.73 1.36 -0.03
CA TYR A 108 6.48 1.89 -0.58
C TYR A 108 6.04 1.25 -1.90
N GLN A 109 6.95 0.69 -2.70
CA GLN A 109 6.60 0.02 -3.96
C GLN A 109 6.17 -1.44 -3.70
N VAL A 110 6.92 -2.16 -2.87
CA VAL A 110 6.74 -3.62 -2.68
C VAL A 110 5.64 -3.94 -1.67
N ASN A 111 5.45 -3.12 -0.62
CA ASN A 111 4.42 -3.40 0.39
C ASN A 111 3.02 -3.40 -0.20
N LEU A 112 2.70 -2.52 -1.15
CA LEU A 112 1.32 -2.38 -1.64
C LEU A 112 0.85 -3.62 -2.40
N CYS A 113 1.71 -4.19 -3.25
CA CYS A 113 1.40 -5.41 -3.99
C CYS A 113 1.37 -6.62 -3.06
N TYR A 114 2.32 -6.71 -2.11
CA TYR A 114 2.36 -7.80 -1.13
C TYR A 114 1.15 -7.79 -0.18
N TYR A 115 0.74 -6.62 0.33
CA TYR A 115 -0.43 -6.48 1.19
C TYR A 115 -1.72 -6.81 0.44
N PHE A 116 -1.85 -6.39 -0.82
CA PHE A 116 -3.03 -6.74 -1.62
C PHE A 116 -3.13 -8.25 -1.86
N ILE A 117 -2.02 -8.89 -2.25
CA ILE A 117 -1.96 -10.35 -2.45
C ILE A 117 -2.24 -11.09 -1.13
N PHE A 118 -1.64 -10.65 -0.03
CA PHE A 118 -1.84 -11.25 1.30
C PHE A 118 -3.31 -11.19 1.72
N ILE A 119 -3.99 -10.06 1.50
CA ILE A 119 -5.42 -9.91 1.84
C ILE A 119 -6.30 -10.81 0.96
N VAL A 120 -6.02 -10.88 -0.34
CA VAL A 120 -6.75 -11.79 -1.24
C VAL A 120 -6.60 -13.23 -0.78
N VAL A 121 -5.40 -13.67 -0.40
CA VAL A 121 -5.14 -15.02 0.12
C VAL A 121 -5.89 -15.26 1.43
N VAL A 122 -5.84 -14.34 2.39
CA VAL A 122 -6.56 -14.47 3.68
C VAL A 122 -8.08 -14.56 3.47
N VAL A 123 -8.64 -13.74 2.58
CA VAL A 123 -10.07 -13.77 2.25
C VAL A 123 -10.45 -15.08 1.56
N ILE A 124 -9.64 -15.57 0.61
CA ILE A 124 -9.85 -16.86 -0.06
C ILE A 124 -9.79 -18.02 0.93
N SER A 125 -8.76 -18.07 1.78
CA SER A 125 -8.65 -19.11 2.81
C SER A 125 -9.85 -19.10 3.76
N CYS A 126 -10.31 -17.93 4.21
CA CYS A 126 -11.53 -17.82 5.02
C CYS A 126 -12.78 -18.32 4.27
N TYR A 127 -12.91 -18.01 2.98
CA TYR A 127 -14.01 -18.52 2.16
C TYR A 127 -13.98 -20.04 2.04
N TYR A 128 -12.81 -20.65 1.88
CA TYR A 128 -12.65 -22.10 1.85
C TYR A 128 -13.00 -22.76 3.20
N TYR A 129 -12.54 -22.19 4.31
CA TYR A 129 -12.87 -22.69 5.66
C TYR A 129 -14.36 -22.52 6.01
N CYS A 130 -15.03 -21.49 5.48
CA CYS A 130 -16.47 -21.31 5.63
C CYS A 130 -17.31 -22.21 4.70
N TYR A 131 -16.74 -22.62 3.56
CA TYR A 131 -17.43 -23.50 2.59
C TYR A 131 -17.40 -24.98 3.00
N ILE A 132 -16.29 -25.44 3.58
CA ILE A 132 -16.22 -26.73 4.31
C ILE A 132 -17.16 -26.70 5.53
#